data_AF-X0X293-F1
#
_entry.id   AF-X0X293-F1
#
_cell.length_a   1.000
_cell.length_b   1.000
_cell.length_c   1.000
_cell.angle_alpha   90.00
_cell.angle_beta   90.00
_cell.angle_gamma   90.00
#
_symmetry.space_group_name_H-M   'P 1'
#
loop_
_entity.id
_entity.type
_entity.pdbx_description
1 polymer ?
#
loop_
_entity_poly.entity_id
_entity_poly.type
_entity_poly.pdbx_seq_one_letter_code
_entity_poly.pdbx_strand_id
1 'polypeptide(L)'
;ATTGGRGGGHIQRFPGKISGFMDSNPVTIGPDGSVLDAVRMMIDRDESACIVVDEEKNIIGILTPRELLSPLLGLQVEEGPPIYIMGLTDEDFFEKTVAEEKLRRVINKGLKFRPDITEVSVRIKKGKSQGNRTRYEITGRALSSDGQLNTTANGWDLLTVFDELCVALGKTISRTKPERKPRKRRRRSR
;
A
#
# COMPACT_ATOMS: atom_id res chain seq x y z
N ALA A 1 49.59 17.73 -25.57
CA ALA A 1 48.86 18.38 -24.47
C ALA A 1 47.94 19.43 -25.08
N THR A 2 46.62 19.31 -24.92
CA THR A 2 45.67 20.33 -25.38
C THR A 2 44.98 20.94 -24.17
N THR A 3 45.34 22.18 -23.85
CA THR A 3 44.75 22.94 -22.75
C THR A 3 43.50 23.64 -23.27
N GLY A 4 42.32 23.14 -22.92
CA GLY A 4 41.05 23.79 -23.23
C GLY A 4 40.73 24.87 -22.19
N GLY A 5 40.74 26.14 -22.59
CA GLY A 5 40.27 27.25 -21.75
C GLY A 5 38.74 27.20 -21.61
N ARG A 6 38.24 27.01 -20.39
CA ARG A 6 36.80 27.14 -20.09
C ARG A 6 36.44 28.61 -20.00
N GLY A 7 35.90 29.18 -21.08
CA GLY A 7 35.18 30.45 -21.05
C GLY A 7 33.69 30.19 -20.86
N GLY A 8 33.18 30.36 -19.64
CA GLY A 8 31.74 30.31 -19.36
C GLY A 8 31.09 31.63 -19.73
N GLY A 9 30.63 31.78 -20.98
CA GLY A 9 29.77 32.90 -21.37
C GLY A 9 28.37 32.73 -20.82
N HIS A 10 27.81 33.78 -20.20
CA HIS A 10 26.42 33.82 -19.75
C HIS A 10 25.50 33.92 -20.98
N ILE A 11 25.10 32.77 -21.54
CA ILE A 11 24.16 32.73 -22.66
C ILE A 11 22.77 33.03 -22.11
N GLN A 12 22.22 34.19 -22.46
CA GLN A 12 20.85 34.55 -22.11
C GLN A 12 19.89 33.65 -22.91
N ARG A 13 19.36 32.63 -22.24
CA ARG A 13 18.57 31.55 -22.88
C ARG A 13 17.22 32.01 -23.43
N PHE A 14 16.75 33.18 -23.01
CA PHE A 14 15.49 33.80 -23.44
C PHE A 14 15.67 35.31 -23.64
N PRO A 15 15.22 35.88 -24.77
CA PRO A 15 15.21 37.33 -24.97
C PRO A 15 14.06 37.95 -24.14
N GLY A 16 14.38 38.90 -23.26
CA GLY A 16 13.38 39.68 -22.51
C GLY A 16 13.77 39.97 -21.05
N LYS A 17 13.04 40.89 -20.41
CA LYS A 17 13.18 41.16 -18.97
C LYS A 17 12.46 40.07 -18.17
N ILE A 18 13.09 39.57 -17.10
CA ILE A 18 12.51 38.56 -16.19
C ILE A 18 11.12 38.99 -15.66
N SER A 19 10.93 40.29 -15.42
CA SER A 19 9.66 40.86 -14.98
C SER A 19 8.49 40.58 -15.94
N GLY A 20 8.75 40.32 -17.22
CA GLY A 20 7.71 39.95 -18.20
C GLY A 20 7.30 38.47 -18.15
N PHE A 21 8.00 37.64 -17.37
CA PHE A 21 7.73 36.21 -17.21
C PHE A 21 7.32 35.86 -15.78
N MET A 22 7.52 36.76 -14.82
CA MET A 22 7.24 36.54 -13.41
C MET A 22 5.77 36.77 -13.10
N ASP A 23 5.19 35.90 -12.27
CA ASP A 23 3.91 36.17 -11.65
C ASP A 23 4.09 37.27 -10.59
N SER A 24 3.32 38.35 -10.73
CA SER A 24 3.39 39.51 -9.82
C SER A 24 2.58 39.30 -8.54
N ASN A 25 1.72 38.28 -8.48
CA ASN A 25 0.88 38.01 -7.32
C ASN A 25 0.69 36.49 -7.10
N PRO A 26 1.77 35.75 -6.82
CA PRO A 26 1.69 34.31 -6.57
C PRO A 26 0.85 34.01 -5.31
N VAL A 27 0.33 32.79 -5.20
CA VAL A 27 -0.24 32.28 -3.95
C VAL A 27 0.86 32.26 -2.88
N THR A 28 0.57 32.89 -1.75
CA THR A 28 1.47 32.93 -0.60
C THR A 28 0.76 32.48 0.68
N ILE A 29 1.50 31.85 1.59
CA ILE A 29 1.02 31.50 2.94
C ILE A 29 2.11 31.75 3.99
N GLY A 30 1.72 32.02 5.24
CA GLY A 30 2.65 32.09 6.38
C GLY A 30 3.17 30.71 6.82
N PRO A 31 4.27 30.65 7.60
CA PRO A 31 4.86 29.39 8.06
C PRO A 31 3.89 28.52 8.89
N ASP A 32 3.03 29.16 9.68
CA ASP A 32 2.03 28.48 10.53
C ASP A 32 0.67 28.30 9.81
N GLY A 33 0.63 28.56 8.50
CA GLY A 33 -0.57 28.44 7.70
C GLY A 33 -1.01 27.00 7.48
N SER A 34 -2.32 26.81 7.35
CA SER A 34 -2.92 25.50 7.07
C SER A 34 -2.54 25.01 5.67
N VAL A 35 -1.99 23.79 5.62
CA VAL A 35 -1.72 23.09 4.35
C VAL A 35 -2.98 22.92 3.50
N LEU A 36 -4.13 22.69 4.13
CA LEU A 36 -5.40 22.55 3.42
C LEU A 36 -5.82 23.87 2.74
N ASP A 37 -5.57 25.00 3.41
CA ASP A 37 -5.90 26.31 2.84
C ASP A 37 -4.94 26.68 1.71
N ALA A 38 -3.65 26.34 1.83
CA ALA A 38 -2.70 26.46 0.72
C ALA A 38 -3.16 25.65 -0.50
N VAL A 39 -3.64 24.41 -0.30
CA VAL A 39 -4.18 23.56 -1.38
C VAL A 39 -5.42 24.17 -2.01
N ARG A 40 -6.36 24.67 -1.21
CA ARG A 40 -7.55 25.35 -1.72
C ARG A 40 -7.18 26.57 -2.55
N MET A 41 -6.27 27.41 -2.06
CA MET A 41 -5.81 28.58 -2.81
C MET A 41 -5.11 28.22 -4.12
N MET A 42 -4.29 27.16 -4.13
CA MET A 42 -3.68 26.64 -5.36
C MET A 42 -4.74 26.17 -6.37
N ILE A 43 -5.76 25.44 -5.93
CA ILE A 43 -6.86 24.98 -6.80
C ILE A 43 -7.70 26.14 -7.30
N ASP A 44 -8.10 27.05 -6.41
CA ASP A 44 -9.00 28.17 -6.72
C ASP A 44 -8.34 29.17 -7.69
N ARG A 45 -7.01 29.28 -7.67
CA ARG A 45 -6.24 30.17 -8.57
C ARG A 45 -5.56 29.45 -9.74
N ASP A 46 -5.76 28.13 -9.88
CA ASP A 46 -5.09 27.31 -10.89
C ASP A 46 -3.55 27.44 -10.86
N GLU A 47 -2.99 27.55 -9.65
CA GLU A 47 -1.55 27.68 -9.42
C GLU A 47 -0.94 26.36 -8.97
N SER A 48 0.26 26.07 -9.48
CA SER A 48 0.95 24.79 -9.23
C SER A 48 1.79 24.75 -7.95
N ALA A 49 1.95 25.90 -7.28
CA ALA A 49 2.74 26.03 -6.07
C ALA A 49 2.21 27.16 -5.19
N CYS A 50 2.48 27.04 -3.89
CA CYS A 50 2.25 28.09 -2.90
C CYS A 50 3.60 28.49 -2.30
N ILE A 51 3.90 29.78 -2.28
CA ILE A 51 5.13 30.31 -1.69
C ILE A 51 4.93 30.51 -0.18
N VAL A 52 5.86 30.05 0.64
CA VAL A 52 5.82 30.29 2.08
C VAL A 52 6.64 31.54 2.40
N VAL A 53 6.01 32.51 3.04
CA VAL A 53 6.62 33.82 3.37
C VAL A 53 6.55 34.09 4.87
N ASP A 54 7.55 34.76 5.43
CA ASP A 54 7.54 35.23 6.82
C ASP A 54 6.73 36.54 6.99
N GLU A 55 6.72 37.08 8.21
CA GLU A 55 6.01 38.34 8.53
C GLU A 55 6.57 39.56 7.78
N GLU A 56 7.85 39.53 7.42
CA GLU A 56 8.53 40.58 6.65
C GLU A 56 8.37 40.40 5.13
N LYS A 57 7.63 39.38 4.71
CA LYS A 57 7.43 38.95 3.30
C LYS A 57 8.69 38.39 2.63
N ASN A 58 9.67 37.92 3.40
CA ASN A 58 10.77 37.15 2.84
C ASN A 58 10.31 35.74 2.51
N ILE A 59 10.79 35.20 1.39
CA ILE A 59 10.48 33.82 0.98
C ILE A 59 11.29 32.85 1.84
N ILE A 60 10.61 31.97 2.56
CA ILE A 60 11.21 30.96 3.44
C ILE A 60 10.97 29.53 2.95
N GLY A 61 10.10 29.33 1.96
CA GLY A 61 9.85 28.01 1.40
C GLY A 61 8.90 27.98 0.19
N ILE A 62 8.68 26.78 -0.33
CA ILE A 62 7.72 26.50 -1.41
C ILE A 62 7.00 25.20 -1.09
N LEU A 63 5.68 25.20 -1.27
CA LEU A 63 4.81 24.04 -1.16
C LEU A 63 4.27 23.70 -2.54
N THR A 64 4.52 22.49 -3.02
CA THR A 64 3.94 21.95 -4.25
C THR A 64 3.17 20.67 -3.94
N PRO A 65 2.35 20.14 -4.89
CA PRO A 65 1.69 18.85 -4.71
C PRO A 65 2.66 17.71 -4.34
N ARG A 66 3.93 17.80 -4.73
CA ARG A 66 4.94 16.78 -4.43
C ARG A 66 5.22 16.66 -2.94
N GLU A 67 5.31 17.77 -2.22
CA GLU A 67 5.55 17.77 -0.77
C GLU A 67 4.35 17.20 -0.01
N LEU A 68 3.14 17.32 -0.57
CA LEU A 68 1.91 16.74 -0.01
C LEU A 68 1.82 15.23 -0.22
N LEU A 69 2.38 14.70 -1.31
CA LEU A 69 2.33 13.27 -1.61
C LEU A 69 3.18 12.44 -0.64
N SER A 70 4.33 12.95 -0.20
CA SER A 70 5.28 12.23 0.68
C SER A 70 4.63 11.69 1.97
N PRO A 71 3.95 12.52 2.79
CA PRO A 71 3.27 12.04 4.00
C PRO A 71 2.07 11.13 3.69
N LEU A 72 1.36 11.34 2.57
CA LEU A 72 0.24 10.49 2.17
C LEU A 72 0.68 9.08 1.76
N LEU A 73 1.85 8.96 1.13
CA LEU A 73 2.43 7.65 0.78
C LEU A 73 2.91 6.88 2.01
N GLY A 74 3.25 7.57 3.11
CA GLY A 74 3.55 6.94 4.40
C GLY A 74 2.34 6.34 5.13
N LEU A 75 1.12 6.68 4.69
CA LEU A 75 -0.15 6.13 5.21
C LEU A 75 -0.58 4.85 4.48
N GLN A 76 0.30 4.21 3.70
CA GLN A 76 -0.02 2.93 3.08
C GLN A 76 -0.30 1.88 4.16
N VAL A 77 -1.61 1.65 4.32
CA VAL A 77 -2.28 0.51 4.94
C VAL A 77 -1.42 -0.74 4.79
N GLU A 78 -1.22 -1.45 5.90
CA GLU A 78 -0.72 -2.83 6.00
C GLU A 78 -0.60 -3.51 4.62
N GLU A 79 0.62 -3.73 4.12
CA GLU A 79 0.87 -4.27 2.78
C GLU A 79 0.25 -5.68 2.63
N GLY A 80 -1.02 -5.75 2.26
CA GLY A 80 -1.72 -7.00 2.04
C GLY A 80 -3.22 -6.95 2.34
N PRO A 81 -3.96 -7.99 1.96
CA PRO A 81 -5.35 -8.15 2.35
C PRO A 81 -5.43 -8.30 3.88
N PRO A 82 -6.51 -7.81 4.52
CA PRO A 82 -6.74 -8.05 5.94
C PRO A 82 -6.74 -9.56 6.24
N ILE A 83 -6.12 -9.92 7.37
CA ILE A 83 -6.03 -11.30 7.87
C ILE A 83 -6.86 -11.41 9.14
N TYR A 84 -7.88 -12.27 9.12
CA TYR A 84 -8.71 -12.55 10.29
C TYR A 84 -8.43 -13.95 10.83
N ILE A 85 -8.05 -14.07 12.10
CA ILE A 85 -7.93 -15.36 12.80
C ILE A 85 -9.03 -15.43 13.86
N MET A 86 -9.92 -16.41 13.75
CA MET A 86 -11.04 -16.64 14.66
C MET A 86 -10.87 -17.96 15.40
N GLY A 87 -11.26 -17.98 16.68
CA GLY A 87 -11.26 -19.20 17.49
C GLY A 87 -9.93 -19.54 18.15
N LEU A 88 -8.97 -18.61 18.11
CA LEU A 88 -7.79 -18.61 18.96
C LEU A 88 -8.12 -17.86 20.26
N THR A 89 -7.73 -18.42 21.40
CA THR A 89 -7.98 -17.89 22.74
C THR A 89 -6.65 -17.59 23.43
N ASP A 90 -6.62 -16.65 24.38
CA ASP A 90 -5.39 -16.26 25.08
C ASP A 90 -4.79 -17.39 25.95
N GLU A 91 -5.58 -18.43 26.22
CA GLU A 91 -5.16 -19.65 26.92
C GLU A 91 -4.41 -20.65 26.02
N ASP A 92 -4.42 -20.45 24.70
CA ASP A 92 -3.73 -21.33 23.78
C ASP A 92 -2.21 -21.09 23.82
N PHE A 93 -1.40 -22.16 23.85
CA PHE A 93 0.08 -22.10 23.74
C PHE A 93 0.58 -21.53 22.40
N PHE A 94 -0.33 -21.08 21.54
CA PHE A 94 -0.05 -20.54 20.23
C PHE A 94 -0.58 -19.11 20.15
N GLU A 95 0.33 -18.14 20.31
CA GLU A 95 -0.02 -16.73 20.33
C GLU A 95 -0.56 -16.23 18.98
N LYS A 96 -1.56 -15.36 19.04
CA LYS A 96 -2.19 -14.74 17.87
C LYS A 96 -1.18 -14.04 16.95
N THR A 97 -0.24 -13.29 17.53
CA THR A 97 0.80 -12.57 16.78
C THR A 97 1.68 -13.52 15.98
N VAL A 98 2.07 -14.66 16.56
CA VAL A 98 2.88 -15.67 15.86
C VAL A 98 2.09 -16.30 14.72
N ALA A 99 0.80 -16.56 14.92
CA ALA A 99 -0.09 -17.08 13.89
C ALA A 99 -0.26 -16.10 12.72
N GLU A 100 -0.49 -14.82 13.03
CA GLU A 100 -0.59 -13.74 12.04
C GLU A 100 0.69 -13.63 11.21
N GLU A 101 1.86 -13.63 11.84
CA GLU A 101 3.16 -13.56 11.14
C GLU A 101 3.41 -14.76 10.22
N LYS A 102 3.09 -15.98 10.70
CA LYS A 102 3.19 -17.19 9.88
C LYS A 102 2.28 -17.10 8.64
N LEU A 103 1.04 -16.66 8.80
CA LEU A 103 0.10 -16.48 7.68
C LEU A 103 0.57 -15.39 6.73
N ARG A 104 0.98 -14.23 7.23
CA ARG A 104 1.44 -13.09 6.43
C ARG A 104 2.56 -13.50 5.46
N ARG A 105 3.53 -14.28 5.92
CA ARG A 105 4.61 -14.80 5.05
C ARG A 105 4.09 -15.66 3.90
N VAL A 106 3.10 -16.51 4.17
CA VAL A 106 2.48 -17.37 3.16
C VAL A 106 1.68 -16.53 2.16
N ILE A 107 0.87 -15.60 2.65
CA ILE A 107 0.02 -14.73 1.83
C ILE A 107 0.87 -13.81 0.95
N ASN A 108 1.90 -13.15 1.50
CA ASN A 108 2.77 -12.26 0.72
C ASN A 108 3.49 -12.98 -0.42
N LYS A 109 3.86 -14.25 -0.23
CA LYS A 109 4.39 -15.09 -1.30
C LYS A 109 3.31 -15.45 -2.33
N GLY A 110 2.09 -15.73 -1.87
CA GLY A 110 0.94 -16.07 -2.70
C GLY A 110 0.40 -14.90 -3.55
N LEU A 111 0.36 -13.69 -3.01
CA LEU A 111 -0.12 -12.47 -3.68
C LEU A 111 0.64 -12.18 -4.99
N LYS A 112 1.91 -12.60 -5.10
CA LYS A 112 2.69 -12.50 -6.34
C LYS A 112 2.06 -13.28 -7.50
N PHE A 113 1.33 -14.35 -7.20
CA PHE A 113 0.63 -15.17 -8.19
C PHE A 113 -0.84 -14.77 -8.33
N ARG A 114 -1.42 -14.27 -7.24
CA ARG A 114 -2.86 -14.06 -7.06
C ARG A 114 -3.12 -12.67 -6.41
N PRO A 115 -2.84 -11.57 -7.14
CA PRO A 115 -2.91 -10.22 -6.58
C PRO A 115 -4.34 -9.73 -6.34
N ASP A 116 -5.35 -10.45 -6.83
CA ASP A 116 -6.77 -10.15 -6.69
C ASP A 116 -7.41 -10.77 -5.43
N ILE A 117 -6.60 -11.33 -4.52
CA ILE A 117 -7.05 -11.70 -3.18
C ILE A 117 -7.35 -10.42 -2.39
N THR A 118 -8.57 -10.33 -1.87
CA THR A 118 -9.07 -9.15 -1.14
C THR A 118 -9.12 -9.37 0.37
N GLU A 119 -9.19 -10.62 0.83
CA GLU A 119 -9.31 -10.97 2.24
C GLU A 119 -8.80 -12.39 2.50
N VAL A 120 -8.19 -12.62 3.66
CA VAL A 120 -7.85 -13.96 4.15
C VAL A 120 -8.44 -14.17 5.54
N SER A 121 -9.18 -15.25 5.74
CA SER A 121 -9.69 -15.65 7.05
C SER A 121 -9.29 -17.06 7.42
N VAL A 122 -8.98 -17.26 8.70
CA VAL A 122 -8.68 -18.56 9.30
C VAL A 122 -9.64 -18.76 10.47
N ARG A 123 -10.40 -19.86 10.42
CA ARG A 123 -11.31 -20.28 11.47
C ARG A 123 -10.78 -21.53 12.14
N ILE A 124 -10.54 -21.45 13.43
CA ILE A 124 -10.13 -22.56 14.28
C ILE A 124 -11.36 -23.05 15.05
N LYS A 125 -11.63 -24.35 14.99
CA LYS A 125 -12.67 -25.03 15.78
C LYS A 125 -12.01 -26.06 16.70
N LYS A 126 -12.33 -25.98 17.99
CA LYS A 126 -11.98 -26.99 19.00
C LYS A 126 -13.07 -28.07 19.01
N GLY A 127 -12.67 -29.32 18.88
CA GLY A 127 -13.54 -30.51 18.89
C GLY A 127 -13.55 -31.23 20.25
N LYS A 128 -14.01 -32.48 20.27
CA LYS A 128 -14.06 -33.29 21.50
C LYS A 128 -12.65 -33.49 22.07
N SER A 129 -12.47 -33.17 23.35
CA SER A 129 -11.26 -33.47 24.09
C SER A 129 -11.28 -34.93 24.54
N GLN A 130 -10.18 -35.66 24.31
CA GLN A 130 -10.00 -37.03 24.78
C GLN A 130 -8.81 -37.03 25.75
N GLY A 131 -9.10 -37.15 27.05
CA GLY A 131 -8.09 -36.95 28.10
C GLY A 131 -7.54 -35.51 28.03
N ASN A 132 -6.22 -35.37 27.91
CA ASN A 132 -5.54 -34.07 27.87
C ASN A 132 -5.28 -33.52 26.45
N ARG A 133 -5.89 -34.11 25.40
CA ARG A 133 -5.71 -33.67 24.01
C ARG A 133 -7.01 -33.19 23.42
N THR A 134 -6.97 -32.02 22.77
CA THR A 134 -8.09 -31.42 22.06
C THR A 134 -7.88 -31.59 20.57
N ARG A 135 -8.90 -32.06 19.85
CA ARG A 135 -8.86 -32.12 18.39
C ARG A 135 -9.16 -30.74 17.81
N TYR A 136 -8.34 -30.28 16.88
CA TYR A 136 -8.52 -29.03 16.16
C TYR A 136 -8.92 -29.29 14.72
N GLU A 137 -9.82 -28.45 14.21
CA GLU A 137 -10.14 -28.33 12.79
C GLU A 137 -9.95 -26.87 12.40
N ILE A 138 -9.05 -26.60 11.46
CA ILE A 138 -8.72 -25.26 11.01
C ILE A 138 -9.09 -25.12 9.54
N THR A 139 -9.90 -24.11 9.22
CA THR A 139 -10.31 -23.79 7.85
C THR A 139 -9.74 -22.43 7.46
N GLY A 140 -8.91 -22.40 6.42
CA GLY A 140 -8.42 -21.17 5.79
C GLY A 140 -9.23 -20.85 4.53
N ARG A 141 -9.57 -19.57 4.35
CA ARG A 141 -10.26 -19.05 3.17
C ARG A 141 -9.55 -17.81 2.65
N ALA A 142 -9.30 -17.78 1.36
CA ALA A 142 -8.86 -16.57 0.66
C ALA A 142 -9.96 -16.14 -0.32
N LEU A 143 -10.54 -14.97 -0.06
CA LEU A 143 -11.54 -14.37 -0.93
C LEU A 143 -10.86 -13.57 -2.03
N SER A 144 -11.39 -13.62 -3.24
CA SER A 144 -10.85 -12.90 -4.38
C SER A 144 -11.94 -12.51 -5.36
N SER A 145 -11.59 -11.68 -6.34
CA SER A 145 -12.57 -11.12 -7.28
C SER A 145 -13.29 -12.15 -8.17
N ASP A 146 -12.72 -13.34 -8.33
CA ASP A 146 -13.25 -14.43 -9.17
C ASP A 146 -13.80 -15.63 -8.37
N GLY A 147 -13.78 -15.57 -7.04
CA GLY A 147 -14.24 -16.66 -6.18
C GLY A 147 -13.48 -16.77 -4.86
N GLN A 148 -13.64 -17.91 -4.21
CA GLN A 148 -13.02 -18.21 -2.92
C GLN A 148 -12.18 -19.47 -2.99
N LEU A 149 -11.01 -19.44 -2.35
CA LEU A 149 -10.12 -20.58 -2.21
C LEU A 149 -10.22 -21.09 -0.77
N ASN A 150 -10.63 -22.34 -0.60
CA ASN A 150 -10.83 -22.95 0.71
C ASN A 150 -9.83 -24.08 0.94
N THR A 151 -9.27 -24.13 2.14
CA THR A 151 -8.36 -25.19 2.60
C THR A 151 -8.72 -25.56 4.03
N THR A 152 -8.62 -26.85 4.39
CA THR A 152 -8.87 -27.31 5.77
C THR A 152 -7.77 -28.27 6.21
N ALA A 153 -7.37 -28.18 7.47
CA ALA A 153 -6.46 -29.10 8.15
C ALA A 153 -7.06 -29.52 9.50
N ASN A 154 -6.73 -30.72 9.99
CA ASN A 154 -7.25 -31.22 11.26
C ASN A 154 -6.24 -32.12 11.97
N GLY A 155 -6.27 -32.14 13.31
CA GLY A 155 -5.32 -32.92 14.10
C GLY A 155 -5.44 -32.66 15.60
N TRP A 156 -4.54 -33.22 16.41
CA TRP A 156 -4.59 -33.11 17.87
C TRP A 156 -3.68 -32.01 18.45
N ASP A 157 -2.87 -31.39 17.62
CA ASP A 157 -1.93 -30.34 18.00
C ASP A 157 -2.17 -29.08 17.17
N LEU A 158 -2.45 -27.96 17.82
CA LEU A 158 -2.87 -26.72 17.16
C LEU A 158 -1.78 -26.19 16.21
N LEU A 159 -0.52 -26.17 16.67
CA LEU A 159 0.61 -25.64 15.91
C LEU A 159 0.84 -26.46 14.63
N THR A 160 0.85 -27.78 14.76
CA THR A 160 1.04 -28.70 13.64
C THR A 160 -0.07 -28.53 12.61
N VAL A 161 -1.33 -28.48 13.05
CA VAL A 161 -2.48 -28.32 12.16
C VAL A 161 -2.47 -26.95 11.47
N PHE A 162 -2.00 -25.91 12.16
CA PHE A 162 -1.86 -24.58 11.59
C PHE A 162 -0.75 -24.51 10.53
N ASP A 163 0.38 -25.18 10.77
CA ASP A 163 1.48 -25.25 9.80
C ASP A 163 1.07 -26.05 8.55
N GLU A 164 0.33 -27.15 8.73
CA GLU A 164 -0.29 -27.90 7.62
C GLU A 164 -1.24 -27.01 6.80
N LEU A 165 -2.09 -26.22 7.48
CA LEU A 165 -2.97 -25.25 6.83
C LEU A 165 -2.16 -24.23 6.01
N CYS A 166 -1.11 -23.64 6.59
CA CYS A 166 -0.25 -22.67 5.93
C CYS A 166 0.35 -23.23 4.63
N VAL A 167 0.88 -24.46 4.68
CA VAL A 167 1.44 -25.14 3.51
C VAL A 167 0.36 -25.38 2.44
N ALA A 168 -0.80 -25.87 2.84
CA ALA A 168 -1.89 -26.17 1.92
C ALA A 168 -2.47 -24.89 1.31
N LEU A 169 -2.68 -23.83 2.10
CA LEU A 169 -3.16 -22.53 1.63
C LEU A 169 -2.19 -21.90 0.61
N GLY A 170 -0.89 -21.90 0.91
CA GLY A 170 0.14 -21.41 -0.02
C GLY A 170 0.17 -22.18 -1.34
N LYS A 171 0.00 -23.51 -1.30
CA LYS A 171 -0.11 -24.34 -2.51
C LYS A 171 -1.36 -24.02 -3.32
N THR A 172 -2.50 -23.84 -2.67
CA THR A 172 -3.77 -23.51 -3.34
C THR A 172 -3.70 -22.14 -4.01
N ILE A 173 -3.18 -21.12 -3.32
CA ILE A 173 -3.03 -19.76 -3.87
C ILE A 173 -2.07 -19.74 -5.05
N SER A 174 -0.95 -20.47 -4.98
CA SER A 174 0.06 -20.46 -6.05
C SER A 174 -0.33 -21.27 -7.29
N ARG A 175 -1.16 -22.30 -7.16
CA ARG A 175 -1.57 -23.17 -8.28
C ARG A 175 -2.79 -22.65 -9.04
N THR A 176 -3.70 -21.96 -8.38
CA THR A 176 -4.93 -21.46 -8.99
C THR A 176 -4.66 -20.09 -9.62
N LYS A 177 -4.44 -20.08 -10.95
CA LYS A 177 -4.27 -18.82 -11.69
C LYS A 177 -5.60 -18.06 -11.74
N PRO A 178 -5.60 -16.73 -11.58
CA PRO A 178 -6.81 -15.94 -11.67
C PRO A 178 -7.45 -16.10 -13.05
N GLU A 179 -8.78 -16.16 -13.10
CA GLU A 179 -9.50 -16.20 -14.35
C GLU A 179 -9.22 -14.90 -15.13
N ARG A 180 -8.60 -15.02 -16.32
CA ARG A 180 -8.31 -13.86 -17.16
C ARG A 180 -9.64 -13.29 -17.66
N LYS A 181 -10.10 -12.15 -17.13
CA LYS A 181 -11.20 -11.39 -17.71
C LYS A 181 -10.96 -11.23 -19.22
N PRO A 182 -11.91 -11.61 -20.10
CA PRO A 182 -11.71 -11.51 -21.54
C PRO A 182 -11.45 -10.04 -21.89
N ARG A 183 -10.29 -9.76 -22.49
CA ARG A 183 -9.98 -8.43 -23.01
C ARG A 183 -11.08 -8.05 -23.99
N LYS A 184 -11.92 -7.06 -23.64
CA LYS A 184 -12.86 -6.45 -24.58
C LYS A 184 -12.05 -6.00 -25.80
N ARG A 185 -12.17 -6.71 -26.92
CA ARG A 185 -11.62 -6.27 -28.21
C ARG A 185 -12.24 -4.90 -28.47
N ARG A 186 -11.44 -3.83 -28.39
CA ARG A 186 -11.80 -2.51 -28.90
C ARG A 186 -12.19 -2.72 -30.37
N ARG A 187 -13.49 -2.69 -30.67
CA ARG A 187 -13.99 -2.56 -32.03
C ARG A 187 -13.41 -1.25 -32.54
N ARG A 188 -12.48 -1.33 -33.49
CA ARG A 188 -12.10 -0.16 -34.29
C ARG A 188 -13.36 0.26 -35.03
N SER A 189 -13.89 1.43 -34.70
CA SER A 189 -14.84 2.13 -35.57
C SER A 189 -14.13 2.36 -36.89
N ARG A 190 -14.81 1.98 -37.98
CA ARG A 190 -14.49 2.51 -39.30
C ARG A 190 -14.96 3.96 -39.39
#